data_AF-A0A6Q2YUI1-F1
#
_entry.id   AF-A0A6Q2YUI1-F1
#
_cell.length_a   1.000
_cell.length_b   1.000
_cell.length_c   1.000
_cell.angle_alpha   90.00
_cell.angle_beta   90.00
_cell.angle_gamma   90.00
#
_symmetry.space_group_name_H-M   'P 1'
#
loop_
_entity.id
_entity.type
_entity.pdbx_description
1 polymer ?
#
loop_
_entity_poly.entity_id
_entity_poly.type
_entity_poly.pdbx_seq_one_letter_code
_entity_poly.pdbx_strand_id
1 'polypeptide(L)'
;MAELLILIYDSIIYLVILAWTLFYLVFSFSSQLPWASCDNSWNTDQCVDFTSPNQTANWTTIINTTSAAVEFWELRVLAISGGIDEVGSVRWELMLCLLACWAVCYFCIWKGIRYSGKVVYFTATFPYLMLLVLLVRGLTLPGAWEGVQYYLYPDPIRLADPQVWMEAGTQVFFSYCVGRGSQTVLGSFNKYNNNCYKDSFWLCLLNGCTSFVAGFAVFSVLGFMAHNQGVSVAMVAESGPGLAFIAFPQAAAMMPLPQLWTVCFFVMLLLLGIDTQFVIMEGVITSFTDLFPVTLRRPRYREAFVLFFCLCCFLLQLSLITEGGIFVFQLIDYYGCSGACVLFVAVFESLAVGWIFGADQMENAIKDMTSQKPCILFRLCWRYLTPLVSLGSFILHMVDYKPLKFNHWYVYPDWAYELGWTMALSSILLVPLWGIGRICLGTGSLKQVSTTSVRPLINVLNHIKIVTEGK
;
A
#
# COMPACT_ATOMS: atom_id res chain seq x y z
N MET A 1 -4.33 8.13 -16.62
CA MET A 1 -4.96 6.87 -17.10
C MET A 1 -4.19 5.65 -16.61
N ALA A 2 -2.89 5.50 -16.92
CA ALA A 2 -2.08 4.40 -16.36
C ALA A 2 -2.12 4.36 -14.82
N GLU A 3 -1.82 5.49 -14.17
CA GLU A 3 -1.93 5.65 -12.71
C GLU A 3 -3.34 5.34 -12.16
N LEU A 4 -4.38 5.75 -12.88
CA LEU A 4 -5.77 5.49 -12.49
C LEU A 4 -6.08 3.99 -12.48
N LEU A 5 -5.57 3.25 -13.47
CA LEU A 5 -5.75 1.79 -13.52
C LEU A 5 -5.02 1.10 -12.37
N ILE A 6 -3.80 1.57 -12.05
CA ILE A 6 -3.03 1.10 -10.88
C ILE A 6 -3.83 1.35 -9.58
N LEU A 7 -4.43 2.53 -9.41
CA LEU A 7 -5.28 2.84 -8.25
C LEU A 7 -6.52 1.95 -8.16
N ILE A 8 -7.09 1.52 -9.30
CA ILE A 8 -8.24 0.60 -9.30
C ILE A 8 -7.81 -0.78 -8.80
N TYR A 9 -6.67 -1.31 -9.28
CA TYR A 9 -6.11 -2.57 -8.77
C TYR A 9 -5.81 -2.48 -7.27
N ASP A 10 -5.17 -1.39 -6.84
CA ASP A 10 -4.85 -1.12 -5.44
C ASP A 10 -6.10 -1.11 -4.55
N SER A 11 -7.14 -0.39 -4.98
CA SER A 11 -8.44 -0.32 -4.27
C SER A 11 -9.08 -1.70 -4.09
N ILE A 12 -8.94 -2.59 -5.09
CA ILE A 12 -9.49 -3.94 -5.08
C ILE A 12 -8.78 -4.81 -4.04
N ILE A 13 -7.45 -4.72 -3.88
CA ILE A 13 -6.76 -5.55 -2.88
C ILE A 13 -6.83 -4.94 -1.48
N TYR A 14 -6.73 -3.62 -1.36
CA TYR A 14 -6.42 -2.98 -0.09
C TYR A 14 -7.52 -3.16 0.96
N LEU A 15 -8.80 -3.10 0.53
CA LEU A 15 -9.91 -3.28 1.46
C LEU A 15 -10.05 -4.73 1.98
N VAL A 16 -9.50 -5.72 1.27
CA VAL A 16 -9.46 -7.11 1.73
C VAL A 16 -8.56 -7.22 2.97
N ILE A 17 -7.44 -6.49 3.01
CA ILE A 17 -6.57 -6.42 4.19
C ILE A 17 -7.33 -5.86 5.39
N LEU A 18 -8.13 -4.80 5.18
CA LEU A 18 -8.96 -4.23 6.24
C LEU A 18 -10.07 -5.19 6.72
N ALA A 19 -10.61 -6.02 5.82
CA ALA A 19 -11.57 -7.05 6.19
C ALA A 19 -10.91 -8.11 7.11
N TRP A 20 -9.67 -8.53 6.81
CA TRP A 20 -8.89 -9.39 7.71
C TRP A 20 -8.62 -8.69 9.04
N THR A 21 -8.22 -7.42 9.03
CA THR A 21 -8.02 -6.64 10.26
C THR A 21 -9.27 -6.55 11.12
N LEU A 22 -10.42 -6.28 10.51
CA LEU A 22 -11.70 -6.21 11.22
C LEU A 22 -12.10 -7.58 11.78
N PHE A 23 -11.86 -8.66 11.03
CA PHE A 23 -12.08 -10.03 11.49
C PHE A 23 -11.29 -10.31 12.77
N TYR A 24 -9.98 -10.05 12.76
CA TYR A 24 -9.14 -10.21 13.95
C TYR A 24 -9.54 -9.28 15.10
N LEU A 25 -9.97 -8.04 14.80
CA LEU A 25 -10.48 -7.12 15.81
C LEU A 25 -11.71 -7.70 16.53
N VAL A 26 -12.65 -8.28 15.79
CA VAL A 26 -13.85 -8.92 16.38
C VAL A 26 -13.44 -10.07 17.31
N PHE A 27 -12.51 -10.93 16.88
CA PHE A 27 -12.03 -12.04 17.70
C PHE A 27 -11.19 -11.60 18.91
N SER A 28 -10.58 -10.41 18.88
CA SER A 28 -9.83 -9.84 20.01
C SER A 28 -10.69 -9.59 21.25
N PHE A 29 -12.03 -9.54 21.12
CA PHE A 29 -12.97 -9.41 22.25
C PHE A 29 -13.35 -10.76 22.89
N SER A 30 -12.80 -11.87 22.42
CA SER A 30 -13.05 -13.20 22.99
C SER A 30 -12.35 -13.37 24.35
N SER A 31 -12.96 -14.16 25.24
CA SER A 31 -12.38 -14.46 26.56
C SER A 31 -11.02 -15.15 26.46
N GLN A 32 -10.85 -16.02 25.48
CA GLN A 32 -9.57 -16.58 25.06
C GLN A 32 -9.36 -16.22 23.60
N LEU A 33 -8.15 -15.76 23.26
CA LEU A 33 -7.83 -15.43 21.87
C LEU A 33 -7.71 -16.72 21.05
N PRO A 34 -8.36 -16.81 19.88
CA PRO A 34 -8.41 -18.07 19.11
C PRO A 34 -7.06 -18.47 18.52
N TRP A 35 -6.12 -17.53 18.36
CA TRP A 35 -4.74 -17.77 17.93
C TRP A 35 -3.77 -18.05 19.09
N ALA A 36 -4.27 -18.15 20.34
CA ALA A 36 -3.45 -18.43 21.52
C ALA A 36 -3.40 -19.91 21.92
N SER A 37 -4.27 -20.76 21.37
CA SER A 37 -4.33 -22.17 21.72
C SER A 37 -4.60 -23.05 20.50
N CYS A 38 -4.22 -24.32 20.59
CA CYS A 38 -4.49 -25.35 19.58
C CYS A 38 -5.81 -26.12 19.84
N ASP A 39 -6.62 -25.70 20.81
CA ASP A 39 -7.86 -26.38 21.20
C ASP A 39 -9.08 -25.81 20.45
N ASN A 40 -8.97 -25.74 19.12
CA ASN A 40 -10.06 -25.28 18.26
C ASN A 40 -10.38 -26.30 17.16
N SER A 41 -11.59 -26.21 16.61
CA SER A 41 -12.09 -27.16 15.61
C SER A 41 -11.33 -27.15 14.28
N TRP A 42 -10.55 -26.10 14.00
CA TRP A 42 -9.74 -25.96 12.79
C TRP A 42 -8.30 -26.40 12.97
N ASN A 43 -7.86 -26.67 14.21
CA ASN A 43 -6.48 -27.01 14.48
C ASN A 43 -6.17 -28.45 14.05
N THR A 44 -4.91 -28.69 13.66
CA THR A 44 -4.41 -30.03 13.31
C THR A 44 -3.60 -30.64 14.46
N ASP A 45 -3.33 -31.95 14.38
CA ASP A 45 -2.46 -32.64 15.33
C ASP A 45 -1.00 -32.11 15.34
N GLN A 46 -0.62 -31.30 14.33
CA GLN A 46 0.71 -30.68 14.23
C GLN A 46 0.79 -29.30 14.92
N CYS A 47 -0.32 -28.81 15.45
CA CYS A 47 -0.39 -27.51 16.10
C CYS A 47 0.36 -27.53 17.44
N VAL A 48 1.20 -26.52 17.65
CA VAL A 48 1.94 -26.30 18.90
C VAL A 48 1.55 -24.98 19.53
N ASP A 49 1.21 -25.05 20.83
CA ASP A 49 0.95 -23.88 21.66
C ASP A 49 2.26 -23.35 22.27
N PHE A 50 2.71 -22.22 21.74
CA PHE A 50 3.91 -21.53 22.21
C PHE A 50 3.67 -20.65 23.45
N THR A 51 2.43 -20.53 23.94
CA THR A 51 2.11 -19.76 25.16
C THR A 51 2.37 -20.52 26.46
N SER A 52 2.55 -21.84 26.38
CA SER A 52 2.74 -22.74 27.52
C SER A 52 4.24 -22.97 27.84
N PRO A 53 4.78 -22.47 28.98
CA PRO A 53 6.21 -22.50 29.29
C PRO A 53 6.77 -23.89 29.67
N ASN A 54 5.93 -24.94 29.69
CA ASN A 54 6.29 -26.26 30.24
C ASN A 54 6.67 -27.32 29.20
N GLN A 55 6.79 -26.96 27.92
CA GLN A 55 7.29 -27.91 26.93
C GLN A 55 8.75 -27.61 26.61
N THR A 56 9.65 -28.31 27.31
CA THR A 56 10.93 -28.70 26.72
C THR A 56 10.63 -29.61 25.54
N ALA A 57 10.26 -29.02 24.41
CA ALA A 57 10.10 -29.74 23.16
C ALA A 57 11.49 -30.28 22.80
N ASN A 58 11.62 -31.62 22.71
CA ASN A 58 12.79 -32.22 22.08
C ASN A 58 12.93 -31.60 20.69
N TRP A 59 14.04 -30.91 20.45
CA TRP A 59 14.34 -30.15 19.23
C TRP A 59 14.21 -30.96 17.93
N THR A 60 14.15 -32.30 18.02
CA THR A 60 13.89 -33.21 16.90
C THR A 60 12.44 -33.20 16.40
N THR A 61 11.49 -32.62 17.14
CA THR A 61 10.04 -32.60 16.81
C THR A 61 9.63 -31.36 16.00
N ILE A 62 10.54 -30.40 15.78
CA ILE A 62 10.24 -29.05 15.26
C ILE A 62 10.07 -29.02 13.73
N ILE A 63 10.43 -30.09 13.01
CA ILE A 63 10.59 -30.01 11.54
C ILE A 63 9.24 -29.94 10.79
N ASN A 64 8.10 -30.29 11.42
CA ASN A 64 6.77 -30.27 10.77
C ASN A 64 5.65 -29.65 11.62
N THR A 65 5.98 -28.87 12.66
CA THR A 65 4.98 -28.28 13.56
C THR A 65 4.58 -26.87 13.14
N THR A 66 3.31 -26.52 13.31
CA THR A 66 2.71 -25.20 13.02
C THR A 66 2.31 -24.50 14.31
N SER A 67 2.32 -23.16 14.35
CA SER A 67 1.80 -22.43 15.51
C SER A 67 0.28 -22.27 15.43
N ALA A 68 -0.38 -22.13 16.59
CA ALA A 68 -1.81 -21.81 16.64
C ALA A 68 -2.18 -20.55 15.83
N ALA A 69 -1.27 -19.56 15.75
CA ALA A 69 -1.48 -18.34 14.97
C ALA A 69 -1.39 -18.57 13.46
N VAL A 70 -0.47 -19.43 13.00
CA VAL A 70 -0.37 -19.85 11.59
C VAL A 70 -1.66 -20.59 11.19
N GLU A 71 -2.09 -21.58 11.98
CA GLU A 71 -3.30 -22.33 11.67
C GLU A 71 -4.57 -21.48 11.75
N PHE A 72 -4.64 -20.51 12.67
CA PHE A 72 -5.75 -19.56 12.70
C PHE A 72 -5.80 -18.73 11.41
N TRP A 73 -4.66 -18.25 10.92
CA TRP A 73 -4.59 -17.51 9.65
C TRP A 73 -4.96 -18.38 8.45
N GLU A 74 -4.27 -19.51 8.28
CA GLU A 74 -4.38 -20.34 7.08
C GLU A 74 -5.66 -21.18 7.05
N LEU A 75 -6.07 -21.78 8.18
CA LEU A 75 -7.18 -22.73 8.20
C LEU A 75 -8.51 -22.10 8.64
N ARG A 76 -8.49 -21.09 9.53
CA ARG A 76 -9.72 -20.48 10.05
C ARG A 76 -10.15 -19.22 9.32
N VAL A 77 -9.25 -18.25 9.19
CA VAL A 77 -9.53 -16.96 8.55
C VAL A 77 -9.67 -17.15 7.05
N LEU A 78 -8.61 -17.63 6.40
CA LEU A 78 -8.57 -17.82 4.95
C LEU A 78 -9.20 -19.14 4.51
N ALA A 79 -8.94 -20.22 5.26
CA ALA A 79 -9.22 -21.59 4.83
C ALA A 79 -8.62 -21.87 3.44
N ILE A 80 -7.30 -21.69 3.34
CA ILE A 80 -6.55 -21.71 2.08
C ILE A 80 -6.79 -23.03 1.34
N SER A 81 -7.16 -22.93 0.06
CA SER A 81 -7.31 -24.09 -0.84
C SER A 81 -5.97 -24.59 -1.39
N GLY A 82 -5.97 -25.68 -2.17
CA GLY A 82 -4.75 -26.24 -2.75
C GLY A 82 -4.07 -25.33 -3.79
N GLY A 83 -4.78 -24.34 -4.34
CA GLY A 83 -4.22 -23.43 -5.34
C GLY A 83 -5.23 -22.47 -5.95
N ILE A 84 -4.76 -21.66 -6.90
CA ILE A 84 -5.56 -20.63 -7.60
C ILE A 84 -6.68 -21.23 -8.45
N ASP A 85 -6.53 -22.47 -8.93
CA ASP A 85 -7.57 -23.20 -9.67
C ASP A 85 -8.71 -23.71 -8.76
N GLU A 86 -8.44 -23.81 -7.46
CA GLU A 86 -9.38 -24.26 -6.44
C GLU A 86 -9.98 -23.03 -5.72
N VAL A 87 -10.92 -22.35 -6.36
CA VAL A 87 -11.51 -21.11 -5.82
C VAL A 87 -12.17 -21.34 -4.45
N GLY A 88 -12.84 -22.49 -4.28
CA GLY A 88 -13.56 -22.87 -3.07
C GLY A 88 -14.76 -21.97 -2.77
N SER A 89 -15.15 -21.90 -1.50
CA SER A 89 -16.32 -21.12 -1.04
C SER A 89 -15.95 -19.70 -0.60
N VAL A 90 -16.90 -18.75 -0.71
CA VAL A 90 -16.74 -17.40 -0.14
C VAL A 90 -16.77 -17.50 1.39
N ARG A 91 -15.75 -16.96 2.06
CA ARG A 91 -15.70 -16.88 3.52
C ARG A 91 -16.71 -15.86 4.03
N TRP A 92 -17.91 -16.32 4.42
CA TRP A 92 -19.04 -15.45 4.72
C TRP A 92 -18.79 -14.45 5.86
N GLU A 93 -17.98 -14.79 6.86
CA GLU A 93 -17.59 -13.87 7.94
C GLU A 93 -16.69 -12.74 7.42
N LEU A 94 -15.75 -13.06 6.50
CA LEU A 94 -14.95 -12.05 5.81
C LEU A 94 -15.82 -11.21 4.88
N MET A 95 -16.84 -11.78 4.24
CA MET A 95 -17.81 -11.01 3.45
C MET A 95 -18.54 -9.97 4.29
N LEU A 96 -18.95 -10.31 5.52
CA LEU A 96 -19.56 -9.36 6.45
C LEU A 96 -18.57 -8.28 6.89
N CYS A 97 -17.32 -8.65 7.20
CA CYS A 97 -16.27 -7.70 7.53
C CYS A 97 -16.01 -6.74 6.35
N LEU A 98 -15.94 -7.27 5.14
CA LEU A 98 -15.74 -6.51 3.90
C LEU A 98 -16.90 -5.54 3.65
N LEU A 99 -18.14 -5.99 3.83
CA LEU A 99 -19.33 -5.14 3.71
C LEU A 99 -19.29 -3.99 4.72
N ALA A 100 -18.90 -4.26 5.96
CA ALA A 100 -18.73 -3.24 6.99
C ALA A 100 -17.62 -2.23 6.61
N CYS A 101 -16.46 -2.71 6.14
CA CYS A 101 -15.37 -1.85 5.66
C CYS A 101 -15.83 -0.95 4.49
N TRP A 102 -16.60 -1.47 3.53
CA TRP A 102 -17.15 -0.67 2.43
C TRP A 102 -18.17 0.35 2.90
N ALA A 103 -19.04 -0.01 3.84
CA ALA A 103 -20.00 0.93 4.41
C ALA A 103 -19.28 2.12 5.06
N VAL A 104 -18.26 1.85 5.88
CA VAL A 104 -17.44 2.92 6.48
C VAL A 104 -16.74 3.73 5.39
N CYS A 105 -16.10 3.08 4.41
CA CYS A 105 -15.42 3.75 3.31
C CYS A 105 -16.34 4.70 2.54
N TYR A 106 -17.53 4.22 2.17
CA TYR A 106 -18.56 5.01 1.49
C TYR A 106 -18.91 6.28 2.28
N PHE A 107 -19.29 6.14 3.56
CA PHE A 107 -19.71 7.27 4.37
C PHE A 107 -18.58 8.26 4.66
N CYS A 108 -17.33 7.83 4.61
CA CYS A 108 -16.17 8.71 4.76
C CYS A 108 -15.89 9.58 3.52
N ILE A 109 -16.18 9.10 2.31
CA ILE A 109 -15.83 9.79 1.05
C ILE A 109 -17.03 10.37 0.27
N TRP A 110 -18.26 9.93 0.54
CA TRP A 110 -19.45 10.29 -0.26
C TRP A 110 -19.67 11.80 -0.46
N LYS A 111 -19.34 12.62 0.55
CA LYS A 111 -19.44 14.08 0.55
C LYS A 111 -18.17 14.80 0.07
N GLY A 112 -17.18 14.03 -0.38
CA GLY A 112 -15.89 14.49 -0.90
C GLY A 112 -14.93 15.03 0.14
N ILE A 113 -13.83 15.61 -0.35
CA ILE A 113 -12.62 15.87 0.44
C ILE A 113 -12.80 16.75 1.67
N ARG A 114 -13.77 17.68 1.66
CA ARG A 114 -14.04 18.54 2.83
C ARG A 114 -14.63 17.76 4.01
N TYR A 115 -15.37 16.69 3.73
CA TYR A 115 -15.93 15.83 4.76
C TYR A 115 -14.89 14.80 5.20
N SER A 116 -14.23 14.12 4.25
CA SER A 116 -13.17 13.16 4.59
C SER A 116 -12.04 13.83 5.38
N GLY A 117 -11.65 15.05 5.03
CA GLY A 117 -10.65 15.84 5.78
C GLY A 117 -11.04 16.10 7.24
N LYS A 118 -12.33 16.05 7.61
CA LYS A 118 -12.75 16.12 9.03
C LYS A 118 -12.57 14.78 9.74
N VAL A 119 -12.86 13.68 9.06
CA VAL A 119 -12.70 12.31 9.58
C VAL A 119 -11.22 12.02 9.87
N VAL A 120 -10.34 12.44 8.95
CA VAL A 120 -8.88 12.26 9.02
C VAL A 120 -8.25 12.86 10.29
N TYR A 121 -8.85 13.90 10.91
CA TYR A 121 -8.34 14.41 12.19
C TYR A 121 -8.34 13.36 13.30
N PHE A 122 -9.29 12.43 13.29
CA PHE A 122 -9.30 11.31 14.22
C PHE A 122 -8.50 10.13 13.66
N THR A 123 -8.84 9.70 12.44
CA THR A 123 -8.31 8.44 11.88
C THR A 123 -6.80 8.49 11.63
N ALA A 124 -6.22 9.65 11.33
CA ALA A 124 -4.77 9.77 11.13
C ALA A 124 -4.00 10.05 12.43
N THR A 125 -4.62 10.68 13.45
CA THR A 125 -3.91 11.05 14.69
C THR A 125 -3.96 9.95 15.74
N PHE A 126 -5.08 9.22 15.83
CA PHE A 126 -5.27 8.17 16.83
C PHE A 126 -4.24 7.02 16.70
N PRO A 127 -3.86 6.56 15.49
CA PRO A 127 -2.79 5.58 15.34
C PRO A 127 -1.46 5.99 15.99
N TYR A 128 -1.11 7.27 16.05
CA TYR A 128 0.10 7.72 16.75
C TYR A 128 0.03 7.51 18.26
N LEU A 129 -1.15 7.72 18.86
CA LEU A 129 -1.37 7.41 20.27
C LEU A 129 -1.21 5.90 20.53
N MET A 130 -1.80 5.08 19.66
CA MET A 130 -1.73 3.62 19.78
C MET A 130 -0.31 3.11 19.56
N LEU A 131 0.39 3.68 18.58
CA LEU A 131 1.79 3.38 18.31
C LEU A 131 2.66 3.72 19.51
N LEU A 132 2.43 4.87 20.17
CA LEU A 132 3.14 5.23 21.40
C LEU A 132 2.88 4.23 22.53
N VAL A 133 1.63 3.79 22.73
CA VAL A 133 1.27 2.78 23.73
C VAL A 133 1.96 1.44 23.44
N LEU A 134 1.93 0.99 22.19
CA LEU A 134 2.58 -0.25 21.75
C LEU A 134 4.11 -0.15 21.84
N LEU A 135 4.69 1.01 21.54
CA LEU A 135 6.13 1.26 21.67
C LEU A 135 6.58 1.18 23.13
N VAL A 136 5.90 1.89 24.03
CA VAL A 136 6.21 1.85 25.46
C VAL A 136 6.04 0.42 25.97
N ARG A 137 4.96 -0.27 25.59
CA ARG A 137 4.78 -1.66 25.98
C ARG A 137 5.90 -2.55 25.45
N GLY A 138 6.16 -2.51 24.15
CA GLY A 138 7.16 -3.33 23.47
C GLY A 138 8.54 -3.18 24.11
N LEU A 139 8.99 -1.94 24.36
CA LEU A 139 10.29 -1.67 24.97
C LEU A 139 10.40 -2.09 26.44
N THR A 140 9.27 -2.29 27.15
CA THR A 140 9.25 -2.77 28.55
C THR A 140 9.20 -4.28 28.68
N LEU A 141 9.08 -5.03 27.57
CA LEU A 141 9.04 -6.48 27.59
C LEU A 141 10.43 -7.09 27.79
N PRO A 142 10.54 -8.27 28.43
CA PRO A 142 11.81 -9.00 28.48
C PRO A 142 12.24 -9.39 27.05
N GLY A 143 13.53 -9.39 26.76
CA GLY A 143 14.03 -9.71 25.41
C GLY A 143 13.82 -8.61 24.35
N ALA A 144 13.14 -7.51 24.66
CA ALA A 144 12.89 -6.42 23.71
C ALA A 144 14.18 -5.86 23.07
N TRP A 145 15.27 -5.84 23.84
CA TRP A 145 16.57 -5.36 23.37
C TRP A 145 17.17 -6.24 22.25
N GLU A 146 16.94 -7.56 22.28
CA GLU A 146 17.41 -8.47 21.22
C GLU A 146 16.80 -8.10 19.87
N GLY A 147 15.51 -7.76 19.88
CA GLY A 147 14.80 -7.27 18.69
C GLY A 147 15.27 -5.90 18.23
N VAL A 148 15.48 -4.95 19.14
CA VAL A 148 16.02 -3.62 18.80
C VAL A 148 17.43 -3.72 18.23
N GLN A 149 18.27 -4.60 18.76
CA GLN A 149 19.58 -4.91 18.21
C GLN A 149 19.43 -5.50 16.80
N TYR A 150 18.56 -6.48 16.60
CA TYR A 150 18.31 -7.04 15.26
C TYR A 150 17.85 -5.97 14.25
N TYR A 151 17.05 -4.99 14.70
CA TYR A 151 16.57 -3.90 13.84
C TYR A 151 17.67 -2.93 13.40
N LEU A 152 18.57 -2.54 14.32
CA LEU A 152 19.48 -1.40 14.11
C LEU A 152 20.95 -1.76 14.00
N TYR A 153 21.33 -2.99 14.31
CA TYR A 153 22.74 -3.38 14.25
C TYR A 153 23.23 -3.29 12.79
N PRO A 154 24.19 -2.41 12.49
CA PRO A 154 24.59 -2.16 11.12
C PRO A 154 25.46 -3.30 10.60
N ASP A 155 25.14 -3.78 9.39
CA ASP A 155 26.01 -4.65 8.60
C ASP A 155 26.48 -3.88 7.35
N PRO A 156 27.67 -3.24 7.39
CA PRO A 156 28.16 -2.43 6.27
C PRO A 156 28.41 -3.25 5.00
N ILE A 157 28.59 -4.57 5.11
CA ILE A 157 28.85 -5.44 3.95
C ILE A 157 27.59 -5.50 3.07
N ARG A 158 26.40 -5.42 3.67
CA ARG A 158 25.11 -5.36 2.95
C ARG A 158 24.97 -4.14 2.05
N LEU A 159 25.68 -3.03 2.31
CA LEU A 159 25.63 -1.86 1.43
C LEU A 159 26.28 -2.10 0.06
N ALA A 160 27.11 -3.14 -0.08
CA ALA A 160 27.68 -3.57 -1.35
C ALA A 160 26.69 -4.42 -2.18
N ASP A 161 25.61 -4.91 -1.59
CA ASP A 161 24.57 -5.68 -2.27
C ASP A 161 23.61 -4.73 -3.02
N PRO A 162 23.54 -4.80 -4.37
CA PRO A 162 22.61 -3.98 -5.15
C PRO A 162 21.14 -4.20 -4.78
N GLN A 163 20.77 -5.39 -4.27
CA GLN A 163 19.41 -5.69 -3.85
C GLN A 163 18.95 -4.76 -2.72
N VAL A 164 19.84 -4.43 -1.77
CA VAL A 164 19.51 -3.56 -0.63
C VAL A 164 19.09 -2.16 -1.09
N TRP A 165 19.76 -1.63 -2.11
CA TRP A 165 19.40 -0.33 -2.70
C TRP A 165 18.13 -0.39 -3.53
N MET A 166 17.90 -1.51 -4.21
CA MET A 166 16.66 -1.74 -4.95
C MET A 166 15.45 -1.83 -4.01
N GLU A 167 15.56 -2.59 -2.92
CA GLU A 167 14.53 -2.68 -1.88
C GLU A 167 14.28 -1.32 -1.22
N ALA A 168 15.33 -0.58 -0.88
CA ALA A 168 15.20 0.77 -0.33
C ALA A 168 14.49 1.74 -1.29
N GLY A 169 14.86 1.75 -2.57
CA GLY A 169 14.21 2.57 -3.59
C GLY A 169 12.75 2.20 -3.75
N THR A 170 12.46 0.89 -3.90
CA THR A 170 11.11 0.35 -4.04
C THR A 170 10.24 0.72 -2.84
N GLN A 171 10.74 0.56 -1.61
CA GLN A 171 10.06 0.96 -0.38
C GLN A 171 9.71 2.46 -0.37
N VAL A 172 10.60 3.33 -0.84
CA VAL A 172 10.32 4.77 -0.96
C VAL A 172 9.21 5.04 -1.97
N PHE A 173 9.23 4.42 -3.16
CA PHE A 173 8.16 4.58 -4.15
C PHE A 173 6.79 4.19 -3.59
N PHE A 174 6.71 3.03 -2.94
CA PHE A 174 5.48 2.54 -2.32
C PHE A 174 5.03 3.40 -1.14
N SER A 175 5.92 3.69 -0.20
CA SER A 175 5.58 4.41 1.04
C SER A 175 5.04 5.81 0.78
N TYR A 176 5.53 6.51 -0.25
CA TYR A 176 5.04 7.84 -0.63
C TYR A 176 3.96 7.83 -1.71
N CYS A 177 3.54 6.65 -2.20
CA CYS A 177 2.59 6.52 -3.32
C CYS A 177 3.04 7.27 -4.60
N VAL A 178 4.34 7.29 -4.89
CA VAL A 178 4.89 7.93 -6.09
C VAL A 178 4.51 7.11 -7.32
N GLY A 179 4.11 7.76 -8.42
CA GLY A 179 3.65 7.08 -9.64
C GLY A 179 2.24 6.47 -9.53
N ARG A 180 1.44 6.86 -8.53
CA ARG A 180 0.04 6.42 -8.37
C ARG A 180 -1.00 7.53 -8.53
N GLY A 181 -0.60 8.78 -8.72
CA GLY A 181 -1.52 9.91 -8.95
C GLY A 181 -2.31 10.42 -7.73
N SER A 182 -2.36 9.68 -6.62
CA SER A 182 -3.07 10.09 -5.39
C SER A 182 -2.61 11.46 -4.86
N GLN A 183 -1.30 11.71 -4.82
CA GLN A 183 -0.75 12.99 -4.38
C GLN A 183 -1.12 14.14 -5.32
N THR A 184 -1.15 13.88 -6.62
CA THR A 184 -1.61 14.85 -7.64
C THR A 184 -3.06 15.23 -7.42
N VAL A 185 -3.92 14.25 -7.13
CA VAL A 185 -5.33 14.48 -6.82
C VAL A 185 -5.49 15.28 -5.53
N LEU A 186 -4.84 14.89 -4.43
CA LEU A 186 -4.91 15.63 -3.18
C LEU A 186 -4.38 17.07 -3.32
N GLY A 187 -3.27 17.24 -4.05
CA GLY A 187 -2.70 18.54 -4.36
C GLY A 187 -3.63 19.45 -5.16
N SER A 188 -4.50 18.88 -6.02
CA SER A 188 -5.47 19.65 -6.82
C SER A 188 -6.53 20.38 -5.98
N PHE A 189 -6.76 19.93 -4.73
CA PHE A 189 -7.70 20.56 -3.81
C PHE A 189 -7.08 21.66 -2.95
N ASN A 190 -5.76 21.83 -3.00
CA ASN A 190 -5.08 22.88 -2.27
C ASN A 190 -5.42 24.26 -2.84
N LYS A 191 -5.31 25.28 -2.00
CA LYS A 191 -5.32 26.67 -2.47
C LYS A 191 -4.10 26.89 -3.36
N TYR A 192 -4.27 27.71 -4.41
CA TYR A 192 -3.18 28.00 -5.36
C TYR A 192 -1.91 28.53 -4.68
N ASN A 193 -2.08 29.36 -3.65
CA ASN A 193 -0.98 29.96 -2.89
C ASN A 193 -0.54 29.14 -1.67
N ASN A 194 -0.95 27.88 -1.57
CA ASN A 194 -0.52 27.00 -0.50
C ASN A 194 0.99 26.72 -0.62
N ASN A 195 1.70 26.68 0.51
CA ASN A 195 3.13 26.38 0.50
C ASN A 195 3.39 24.88 0.40
N CYS A 196 3.15 24.32 -0.79
CA CYS A 196 3.38 22.90 -1.07
C CYS A 196 4.84 22.47 -0.88
N TYR A 197 5.80 23.41 -1.01
CA TYR A 197 7.22 23.13 -0.75
C TYR A 197 7.46 22.75 0.71
N LYS A 198 6.88 23.51 1.65
CA LYS A 198 6.95 23.21 3.09
C LYS A 198 6.18 21.93 3.43
N ASP A 199 5.00 21.74 2.85
CA ASP A 199 4.17 20.56 3.11
C ASP A 199 4.88 19.27 2.67
N SER A 200 5.49 19.26 1.49
CA SER A 200 6.27 18.11 1.00
C SER A 200 7.43 17.74 1.94
N PHE A 201 8.12 18.72 2.53
CA PHE A 201 9.18 18.43 3.51
C PHE A 201 8.62 17.74 4.76
N TRP A 202 7.52 18.26 5.32
CA TRP A 202 6.90 17.66 6.51
C TRP A 202 6.32 16.28 6.21
N LEU A 203 5.70 16.07 5.05
CA LEU A 203 5.21 14.76 4.63
C LEU A 203 6.33 13.74 4.58
N CYS A 204 7.47 14.09 3.96
CA CYS A 204 8.66 13.22 3.93
C CYS A 204 9.21 12.92 5.33
N LEU A 205 9.37 13.96 6.17
CA LEU A 205 9.92 13.78 7.50
C LEU A 205 9.00 12.93 8.38
N LEU A 206 7.70 13.22 8.42
CA LEU A 206 6.74 12.52 9.27
C LEU A 206 6.58 11.06 8.84
N ASN A 207 6.48 10.77 7.54
CA ASN A 207 6.39 9.40 7.05
C ASN A 207 7.65 8.57 7.42
N GLY A 208 8.84 9.12 7.19
CA GLY A 208 10.10 8.48 7.56
C GLY A 208 10.24 8.25 9.06
N CYS A 209 9.94 9.27 9.88
CA CYS A 209 9.96 9.15 11.34
C CYS A 209 8.93 8.14 11.85
N THR A 210 7.73 8.12 11.29
CA THR A 210 6.68 7.15 11.68
C THR A 210 7.14 5.72 11.40
N SER A 211 7.70 5.48 10.20
CA SER A 211 8.23 4.16 9.82
C SER A 211 9.38 3.72 10.74
N PHE A 212 10.28 4.63 11.08
CA PHE A 212 11.39 4.37 12.00
C PHE A 212 10.90 4.02 13.41
N VAL A 213 9.96 4.79 13.96
CA VAL A 213 9.38 4.54 15.29
C VAL A 213 8.55 3.24 15.30
N ALA A 214 7.81 2.97 14.22
CA ALA A 214 7.09 1.70 14.07
C ALA A 214 8.03 0.50 14.03
N GLY A 215 9.22 0.64 13.45
CA GLY A 215 10.28 -0.37 13.53
C GLY A 215 10.62 -0.75 14.97
N PHE A 216 10.82 0.22 15.87
CA PHE A 216 11.03 -0.09 17.30
C PHE A 216 9.85 -0.81 17.94
N ALA A 217 8.61 -0.37 17.66
CA ALA A 217 7.41 -1.00 18.23
C ALA A 217 7.27 -2.47 17.78
N VAL A 218 7.50 -2.75 16.50
CA VAL A 218 7.44 -4.12 15.94
C VAL A 218 8.58 -4.97 16.46
N PHE A 219 9.83 -4.53 16.28
CA PHE A 219 10.99 -5.35 16.61
C PHE A 219 11.16 -5.57 18.11
N SER A 220 10.75 -4.64 18.98
CA SER A 220 10.76 -4.90 20.43
C SER A 220 9.80 -6.03 20.82
N VAL A 221 8.63 -6.12 20.19
CA VAL A 221 7.66 -7.21 20.39
C VAL A 221 8.17 -8.53 19.79
N LEU A 222 8.81 -8.50 18.62
CA LEU A 222 9.45 -9.70 18.04
C LEU A 222 10.62 -10.19 18.89
N GLY A 223 11.42 -9.29 19.46
CA GLY A 223 12.49 -9.64 20.40
C GLY A 223 11.96 -10.35 21.64
N PHE A 224 10.85 -9.85 22.21
CA PHE A 224 10.14 -10.54 23.29
C PHE A 224 9.67 -11.94 22.89
N MET A 225 9.09 -12.09 21.70
CA MET A 225 8.66 -13.40 21.22
C MET A 225 9.85 -14.36 21.08
N ALA A 226 10.92 -13.92 20.43
CA ALA A 226 12.13 -14.70 20.21
C ALA A 226 12.74 -15.17 21.54
N HIS A 227 12.82 -14.26 22.52
CA HIS A 227 13.32 -14.54 23.86
C HIS A 227 12.48 -15.58 24.61
N ASN A 228 11.15 -15.46 24.57
CA ASN A 228 10.26 -16.42 25.22
C ASN A 228 10.26 -17.80 24.54
N GLN A 229 10.46 -17.86 23.22
CA GLN A 229 10.51 -19.11 22.47
C GLN A 229 11.92 -19.73 22.42
N GLY A 230 12.95 -19.01 22.87
CA GLY A 230 14.34 -19.47 22.81
C GLY A 230 14.88 -19.60 21.37
N VAL A 231 14.38 -18.79 20.44
CA VAL A 231 14.78 -18.78 19.02
C VAL A 231 15.37 -17.43 18.63
N SER A 232 15.99 -17.34 17.46
CA SER A 232 16.49 -16.05 16.95
C SER A 232 15.35 -15.17 16.42
N VAL A 233 15.54 -13.85 16.47
CA VAL A 233 14.56 -12.87 15.93
C VAL A 233 14.28 -13.11 14.44
N ALA A 234 15.25 -13.59 13.68
CA ALA A 234 15.09 -13.92 12.26
C ALA A 234 14.06 -15.04 12.01
N MET A 235 13.87 -15.97 12.96
CA MET A 235 12.90 -17.08 12.82
C MET A 235 11.46 -16.67 13.08
N VAL A 236 11.24 -15.56 13.78
CA VAL A 236 9.91 -15.03 14.12
C VAL A 236 9.54 -13.79 13.29
N ALA A 237 10.50 -13.24 12.55
CA ALA A 237 10.31 -12.10 11.67
C ALA A 237 9.67 -12.53 10.36
N GLU A 238 8.34 -12.48 10.33
CA GLU A 238 7.55 -12.67 9.11
C GLU A 238 7.53 -11.41 8.22
N SER A 239 7.21 -11.59 6.94
CA SER A 239 7.06 -10.49 5.98
C SER A 239 5.62 -10.40 5.45
N GLY A 240 5.25 -9.23 4.90
CA GLY A 240 3.91 -9.02 4.35
C GLY A 240 2.79 -9.21 5.38
N PRO A 241 1.64 -9.78 4.99
CA PRO A 241 0.52 -10.05 5.90
C PRO A 241 0.88 -10.92 7.10
N GLY A 242 1.86 -11.84 6.97
CA GLY A 242 2.28 -12.74 8.06
C GLY A 242 2.76 -11.99 9.30
N LEU A 243 3.44 -10.85 9.13
CA LEU A 243 3.90 -10.03 10.25
C LEU A 243 2.73 -9.55 11.13
N ALA A 244 1.66 -9.08 10.50
CA ALA A 244 0.51 -8.48 11.18
C ALA A 244 -0.52 -9.52 11.65
N PHE A 245 -0.68 -10.63 10.92
CA PHE A 245 -1.74 -11.61 11.18
C PHE A 245 -1.26 -12.92 11.80
N ILE A 246 0.06 -13.15 11.86
CA ILE A 246 0.67 -14.33 12.51
C ILE A 246 1.60 -13.88 13.64
N ALA A 247 2.67 -13.16 13.32
CA ALA A 247 3.73 -12.85 14.29
C ALA A 247 3.22 -11.92 15.41
N PHE A 248 2.61 -10.78 15.09
CA PHE A 248 2.11 -9.88 16.13
C PHE A 248 1.04 -10.52 17.03
N PRO A 249 0.00 -11.20 16.51
CA PRO A 249 -1.03 -11.84 17.34
C PRO A 249 -0.46 -12.92 18.26
N GLN A 250 0.51 -13.71 17.76
CA GLN A 250 1.22 -14.69 18.56
C GLN A 250 2.01 -14.04 19.70
N ALA A 251 2.73 -12.93 19.44
CA ALA A 251 3.45 -12.22 20.50
C ALA A 251 2.50 -11.60 21.53
N ALA A 252 1.41 -11.00 21.05
CA ALA A 252 0.41 -10.38 21.92
C ALA A 252 -0.29 -11.41 22.82
N ALA A 253 -0.54 -12.63 22.34
CA ALA A 253 -1.10 -13.73 23.12
C ALA A 253 -0.21 -14.15 24.30
N MET A 254 1.11 -13.96 24.19
CA MET A 254 2.08 -14.24 25.26
C MET A 254 2.16 -13.13 26.33
N MET A 255 1.53 -11.97 26.09
CA MET A 255 1.56 -10.85 27.02
C MET A 255 0.41 -10.95 28.04
N PRO A 256 0.58 -10.42 29.27
CA PRO A 256 -0.53 -10.19 30.17
C PRO A 256 -1.54 -9.22 29.53
N LEU A 257 -2.83 -9.47 29.72
CA LEU A 257 -3.94 -8.74 29.10
C LEU A 257 -3.89 -8.76 27.56
N PRO A 258 -3.83 -9.95 26.93
CA PRO A 258 -3.56 -10.06 25.49
C PRO A 258 -4.64 -9.42 24.61
N GLN A 259 -5.89 -9.35 25.09
CA GLN A 259 -7.00 -8.66 24.43
C GLN A 259 -6.74 -7.15 24.28
N LEU A 260 -6.14 -6.51 25.29
CA LEU A 260 -5.85 -5.06 25.23
C LEU A 260 -4.89 -4.75 24.08
N TRP A 261 -3.81 -5.52 23.97
CA TRP A 261 -2.76 -5.30 22.97
C TRP A 261 -3.24 -5.60 21.55
N THR A 262 -4.03 -6.67 21.38
CA THR A 262 -4.61 -7.02 20.08
C THR A 262 -5.68 -6.04 19.63
N VAL A 263 -6.57 -5.57 20.53
CA VAL A 263 -7.51 -4.48 20.21
C VAL A 263 -6.74 -3.20 19.82
N CYS A 264 -5.71 -2.81 20.58
CA CYS A 264 -4.90 -1.65 20.26
C CYS A 264 -4.19 -1.79 18.90
N PHE A 265 -3.68 -2.97 18.57
CA PHE A 265 -3.01 -3.17 17.30
C PHE A 265 -3.96 -3.19 16.12
N PHE A 266 -5.06 -3.94 16.20
CA PHE A 266 -5.99 -4.06 15.08
C PHE A 266 -6.85 -2.82 14.87
N VAL A 267 -7.19 -2.05 15.91
CA VAL A 267 -7.80 -0.72 15.71
C VAL A 267 -6.79 0.24 15.05
N MET A 268 -5.52 0.21 15.45
CA MET A 268 -4.48 1.01 14.80
C MET A 268 -4.35 0.66 13.31
N LEU A 269 -4.23 -0.63 12.97
CA LEU A 269 -4.16 -1.10 11.59
C LEU A 269 -5.40 -0.74 10.79
N LEU A 270 -6.59 -0.87 11.38
CA LEU A 270 -7.85 -0.54 10.71
C LEU A 270 -7.90 0.94 10.36
N LEU A 271 -7.49 1.82 11.29
CA LEU A 271 -7.47 3.27 11.07
C LEU A 271 -6.39 3.69 10.07
N LEU A 272 -5.18 3.11 10.14
CA LEU A 272 -4.13 3.39 9.16
C LEU A 272 -4.57 2.99 7.75
N GLY A 273 -5.12 1.79 7.60
CA GLY A 273 -5.53 1.32 6.28
C GLY A 273 -6.77 2.04 5.75
N ILE A 274 -7.71 2.45 6.60
CA ILE A 274 -8.90 3.15 6.12
C ILE A 274 -8.55 4.52 5.52
N ASP A 275 -7.56 5.21 6.09
CA ASP A 275 -7.08 6.49 5.57
C ASP A 275 -6.39 6.32 4.21
N THR A 276 -5.56 5.29 4.04
CA THR A 276 -4.97 4.95 2.74
C THR A 276 -6.06 4.66 1.71
N GLN A 277 -7.06 3.87 2.08
CA GLN A 277 -8.16 3.56 1.17
C GLN A 277 -8.97 4.80 0.79
N PHE A 278 -9.22 5.73 1.72
CA PHE A 278 -9.92 6.97 1.41
C PHE A 278 -9.19 7.77 0.34
N VAL A 279 -7.86 7.85 0.43
CA VAL A 279 -7.03 8.55 -0.54
C VAL A 279 -7.07 7.87 -1.91
N ILE A 280 -6.95 6.54 -1.96
CA ILE A 280 -7.06 5.76 -3.20
C ILE A 280 -8.42 6.00 -3.87
N MET A 281 -9.50 5.86 -3.11
CA MET A 281 -10.86 6.05 -3.59
C MET A 281 -11.11 7.49 -4.05
N GLU A 282 -10.68 8.49 -3.29
CA GLU A 282 -10.79 9.90 -3.69
C GLU A 282 -9.99 10.17 -4.98
N GLY A 283 -8.84 9.52 -5.14
CA GLY A 283 -8.02 9.51 -6.36
C GLY A 283 -8.81 9.04 -7.59
N VAL A 284 -9.46 7.89 -7.48
CA VAL A 284 -10.28 7.31 -8.55
C VAL A 284 -11.50 8.19 -8.84
N ILE A 285 -12.29 8.51 -7.81
CA ILE A 285 -13.55 9.24 -7.96
C ILE A 285 -13.31 10.65 -8.52
N THR A 286 -12.27 11.34 -8.07
CA THR A 286 -11.94 12.68 -8.58
C THR A 286 -11.47 12.62 -10.03
N SER A 287 -10.63 11.64 -10.38
CA SER A 287 -10.17 11.45 -11.76
C SER A 287 -11.35 11.24 -12.73
N PHE A 288 -12.31 10.40 -12.37
CA PHE A 288 -13.54 10.22 -13.18
C PHE A 288 -14.41 11.49 -13.21
N THR A 289 -14.54 12.18 -12.07
CA THR A 289 -15.31 13.42 -11.97
C THR A 289 -14.74 14.52 -12.87
N ASP A 290 -13.42 14.60 -13.00
CA ASP A 290 -12.74 15.57 -13.85
C ASP A 290 -12.81 15.22 -15.33
N LEU A 291 -12.92 13.93 -15.69
CA LEU A 291 -13.20 13.49 -17.06
C LEU A 291 -14.64 13.79 -17.50
N PHE A 292 -15.62 13.70 -16.60
CA PHE A 292 -17.04 13.92 -16.90
C PHE A 292 -17.70 15.00 -16.01
N PRO A 293 -17.21 16.25 -16.04
CA PRO A 293 -17.57 17.26 -15.05
C PRO A 293 -19.03 17.70 -15.14
N VAL A 294 -19.63 17.72 -16.33
CA VAL A 294 -21.01 18.16 -16.56
C VAL A 294 -22.04 17.23 -15.89
N THR A 295 -21.69 15.95 -15.76
CA THR A 295 -22.56 14.91 -15.21
C THR A 295 -22.25 14.67 -13.74
N LEU A 296 -20.98 14.41 -13.40
CA LEU A 296 -20.59 13.92 -12.07
C LEU A 296 -20.42 15.01 -11.00
N ARG A 297 -20.20 16.29 -11.39
CA ARG A 297 -20.15 17.40 -10.40
C ARG A 297 -21.53 17.85 -9.92
N ARG A 298 -22.62 17.29 -10.46
CA ARG A 298 -23.98 17.59 -10.00
C ARG A 298 -24.19 17.05 -8.58
N PRO A 299 -24.95 17.75 -7.72
CA PRO A 299 -25.27 17.26 -6.39
C PRO A 299 -25.97 15.91 -6.48
N ARG A 300 -25.70 15.00 -5.53
CA ARG A 300 -26.16 13.60 -5.47
C ARG A 300 -25.60 12.64 -6.53
N TYR A 301 -25.20 13.11 -7.71
CA TYR A 301 -24.60 12.24 -8.75
C TYR A 301 -23.25 11.70 -8.33
N ARG A 302 -22.43 12.52 -7.64
CA ARG A 302 -21.20 12.04 -7.00
C ARG A 302 -21.48 10.94 -5.99
N GLU A 303 -22.43 11.16 -5.07
CA GLU A 303 -22.80 10.20 -4.02
C GLU A 303 -23.27 8.86 -4.62
N ALA A 304 -24.08 8.92 -5.68
CA ALA A 304 -24.54 7.75 -6.43
C ALA A 304 -23.39 7.05 -7.17
N PHE A 305 -22.47 7.81 -7.78
CA PHE A 305 -21.31 7.25 -8.48
C PHE A 305 -20.34 6.57 -7.52
N VAL A 306 -20.07 7.17 -6.36
CA VAL A 306 -19.27 6.55 -5.29
C VAL A 306 -19.93 5.25 -4.85
N LEU A 307 -21.25 5.26 -4.58
CA LEU A 307 -21.96 4.06 -4.17
C LEU A 307 -21.86 2.95 -5.23
N PHE A 308 -22.11 3.29 -6.48
CA PHE A 308 -21.98 2.36 -7.60
C PHE A 308 -20.57 1.77 -7.70
N PHE A 309 -19.54 2.60 -7.59
CA PHE A 309 -18.15 2.14 -7.63
C PHE A 309 -17.82 1.23 -6.44
N CYS A 310 -18.22 1.59 -5.21
CA CYS A 310 -18.06 0.73 -4.03
C CYS A 310 -18.75 -0.62 -4.21
N LEU A 311 -19.96 -0.66 -4.77
CA LEU A 311 -20.69 -1.91 -5.02
C LEU A 311 -19.98 -2.78 -6.07
N CYS A 312 -19.48 -2.19 -7.15
CA CYS A 312 -18.69 -2.90 -8.15
C CYS A 312 -17.41 -3.50 -7.54
N CYS A 313 -16.66 -2.72 -6.75
CA CYS A 313 -15.46 -3.21 -6.07
C CYS A 313 -15.78 -4.29 -5.03
N PHE A 314 -16.86 -4.14 -4.26
CA PHE A 314 -17.32 -5.18 -3.32
C PHE A 314 -17.60 -6.50 -4.03
N LEU A 315 -18.33 -6.47 -5.15
CA LEU A 315 -18.65 -7.67 -5.93
C LEU A 315 -17.39 -8.33 -6.50
N LEU A 316 -16.43 -7.54 -6.99
CA LEU A 316 -15.14 -8.05 -7.46
C LEU A 316 -14.33 -8.68 -6.31
N GLN A 317 -14.32 -8.06 -5.14
CA GLN A 317 -13.60 -8.55 -3.98
C GLN A 317 -14.17 -9.84 -3.38
N LEU A 318 -15.41 -10.23 -3.71
CA LEU A 318 -15.94 -11.54 -3.31
C LEU A 318 -15.04 -12.69 -3.80
N SER A 319 -14.36 -12.54 -4.95
CA SER A 319 -13.39 -13.54 -5.42
C SER A 319 -12.09 -13.57 -4.62
N LEU A 320 -11.73 -12.48 -3.93
CA LEU A 320 -10.51 -12.36 -3.14
C LEU A 320 -10.68 -12.87 -1.70
N ILE A 321 -11.92 -13.07 -1.25
CA ILE A 321 -12.26 -13.61 0.07
C ILE A 321 -12.82 -15.04 -0.03
N THR A 322 -12.55 -15.74 -1.12
CA THR A 322 -12.76 -17.19 -1.17
C THR A 322 -11.58 -17.94 -0.56
N GLU A 323 -11.72 -19.25 -0.40
CA GLU A 323 -10.65 -20.15 0.07
C GLU A 323 -9.38 -20.08 -0.82
N GLY A 324 -9.54 -19.96 -2.14
CA GLY A 324 -8.45 -19.68 -3.08
C GLY A 324 -8.12 -18.19 -3.27
N GLY A 325 -8.80 -17.30 -2.57
CA GLY A 325 -8.75 -15.85 -2.79
C GLY A 325 -7.40 -15.21 -2.50
N ILE A 326 -6.61 -15.78 -1.58
CA ILE A 326 -5.27 -15.30 -1.24
C ILE A 326 -4.29 -15.38 -2.43
N PHE A 327 -4.42 -16.40 -3.29
CA PHE A 327 -3.59 -16.54 -4.48
C PHE A 327 -3.92 -15.46 -5.51
N VAL A 328 -5.20 -15.16 -5.70
CA VAL A 328 -5.65 -14.09 -6.59
C VAL A 328 -5.23 -12.72 -6.02
N PHE A 329 -5.35 -12.53 -4.71
CA PHE A 329 -4.90 -11.32 -4.01
C PHE A 329 -3.41 -11.06 -4.26
N GLN A 330 -2.56 -12.07 -4.05
CA GLN A 330 -1.12 -11.92 -4.27
C GLN A 330 -0.77 -11.69 -5.75
N LEU A 331 -1.52 -12.31 -6.67
CA LEU A 331 -1.31 -12.12 -8.10
C LEU A 331 -1.58 -10.66 -8.50
N ILE A 332 -2.68 -10.07 -8.03
CA ILE A 332 -3.01 -8.66 -8.29
C ILE A 332 -2.02 -7.73 -7.58
N ASP A 333 -1.69 -8.02 -6.31
CA ASP A 333 -0.73 -7.22 -5.56
C ASP A 333 0.62 -7.17 -6.24
N TYR A 334 1.18 -8.33 -6.61
CA TYR A 334 2.50 -8.45 -7.19
C TYR A 334 2.60 -7.84 -8.60
N TYR A 335 1.64 -8.09 -9.49
CA TYR A 335 1.72 -7.69 -10.90
C TYR A 335 0.89 -6.46 -11.28
N GLY A 336 -0.28 -6.27 -10.66
CA GLY A 336 -1.27 -5.28 -11.09
C GLY A 336 -1.03 -3.89 -10.51
N CYS A 337 -0.62 -3.81 -9.24
CA CYS A 337 -0.42 -2.53 -8.54
C CYS A 337 0.98 -2.37 -7.92
N SER A 338 1.92 -3.28 -8.17
CA SER A 338 3.27 -3.24 -7.63
C SER A 338 4.35 -3.49 -8.70
N GLY A 339 5.61 -3.29 -8.33
CA GLY A 339 6.77 -3.61 -9.16
C GLY A 339 6.79 -2.87 -10.50
N ALA A 340 6.80 -3.65 -11.57
CA ALA A 340 6.99 -3.22 -12.96
C ALA A 340 6.13 -2.02 -13.36
N CYS A 341 4.82 -2.06 -13.08
CA CYS A 341 3.89 -1.04 -13.57
C CYS A 341 4.12 0.33 -12.92
N VAL A 342 4.32 0.37 -11.60
CA VAL A 342 4.57 1.61 -10.85
C VAL A 342 5.92 2.20 -11.23
N LEU A 343 6.97 1.38 -11.29
CA LEU A 343 8.31 1.82 -11.67
C LEU A 343 8.35 2.36 -13.11
N PHE A 344 7.66 1.70 -14.05
CA PHE A 344 7.56 2.19 -15.42
C PHE A 344 6.87 3.56 -15.47
N VAL A 345 5.74 3.72 -14.78
CA VAL A 345 5.03 5.01 -14.73
C VAL A 345 5.93 6.08 -14.10
N ALA A 346 6.65 5.78 -13.02
CA ALA A 346 7.56 6.71 -12.38
C ALA A 346 8.70 7.19 -13.30
N VAL A 347 9.22 6.32 -14.18
CA VAL A 347 10.19 6.72 -15.21
C VAL A 347 9.60 7.76 -16.15
N PHE A 348 8.42 7.50 -16.71
CA PHE A 348 7.82 8.41 -17.67
C PHE A 348 7.30 9.70 -17.03
N GLU A 349 6.78 9.64 -15.80
CA GLU A 349 6.37 10.80 -15.03
C GLU A 349 7.56 11.72 -14.74
N SER A 350 8.66 11.17 -14.25
CA SER A 350 9.88 11.93 -13.95
C SER A 350 10.52 12.53 -15.21
N LEU A 351 10.54 11.81 -16.33
CA LEU A 351 10.97 12.34 -17.63
C LEU A 351 10.02 13.45 -18.14
N ALA A 352 8.71 13.27 -17.96
CA ALA A 352 7.73 14.25 -18.36
C ALA A 352 7.91 15.57 -17.59
N VAL A 353 8.10 15.51 -16.27
CA VAL A 353 8.32 16.71 -15.44
C VAL A 353 9.71 17.32 -15.69
N GLY A 354 10.77 16.51 -15.65
CA GLY A 354 12.15 16.99 -15.71
C GLY A 354 12.61 17.48 -17.08
N TRP A 355 12.17 16.82 -18.15
CA TRP A 355 12.66 17.05 -19.51
C TRP A 355 11.63 17.62 -20.48
N ILE A 356 10.42 17.08 -20.48
CA ILE A 356 9.37 17.47 -21.44
C ILE A 356 8.74 18.80 -21.03
N PHE A 357 8.19 18.89 -19.82
CA PHE A 357 7.70 20.14 -19.23
C PHE A 357 8.86 21.06 -18.87
N GLY A 358 9.90 20.47 -18.27
CA GLY A 358 11.18 21.10 -17.96
C GLY A 358 11.29 21.56 -16.50
N ALA A 359 12.42 21.23 -15.89
CA ALA A 359 12.69 21.53 -14.48
C ALA A 359 12.68 23.05 -14.17
N ASP A 360 13.10 23.90 -15.11
CA ASP A 360 13.06 25.36 -14.94
C ASP A 360 11.61 25.88 -14.94
N GLN A 361 10.74 25.34 -15.80
CA GLN A 361 9.31 25.67 -15.77
C GLN A 361 8.67 25.21 -14.47
N MET A 362 9.01 24.01 -13.97
CA MET A 362 8.51 23.51 -12.69
C MET A 362 8.90 24.41 -11.52
N GLU A 363 10.16 24.86 -11.49
CA GLU A 363 10.64 25.78 -10.48
C GLU A 363 9.91 27.13 -10.53
N ASN A 364 9.70 27.67 -11.73
CA ASN A 364 8.95 28.92 -11.91
C ASN A 364 7.49 28.77 -11.48
N ALA A 365 6.84 27.63 -11.76
CA ALA A 365 5.48 27.35 -11.30
C ALA A 365 5.39 27.29 -9.77
N ILE A 366 6.36 26.65 -9.10
CA ILE A 366 6.39 26.61 -7.63
C ILE A 366 6.66 28.00 -7.05
N LYS A 367 7.54 28.79 -7.69
CA LYS A 367 7.78 30.18 -7.28
C LYS A 367 6.53 31.04 -7.43
N ASP A 368 5.76 30.85 -8.49
CA ASP A 368 4.50 31.57 -8.70
C ASP A 368 3.44 31.20 -7.64
N MET A 369 3.31 29.92 -7.30
CA MET A 369 2.39 29.45 -6.27
C MET A 369 2.81 29.88 -4.85
N THR A 370 4.07 29.64 -4.47
CA THR A 370 4.52 29.74 -3.07
C THR A 370 5.25 31.04 -2.74
N SER A 371 5.55 31.88 -3.75
CA SER A 371 6.49 33.02 -3.65
C SER A 371 7.92 32.63 -3.22
N GLN A 372 8.23 31.33 -3.11
CA GLN A 372 9.53 30.81 -2.72
C GLN A 372 10.14 30.03 -3.88
N LYS A 373 11.43 30.28 -4.14
CA LYS A 373 12.17 29.56 -5.18
C LYS A 373 12.74 28.27 -4.56
N PRO A 374 12.41 27.07 -5.11
CA PRO A 374 13.04 25.83 -4.70
C PRO A 374 14.58 25.90 -4.76
N CYS A 375 15.25 25.17 -3.86
CA CYS A 375 16.70 25.05 -3.89
C CYS A 375 17.17 24.35 -5.19
N ILE A 376 18.40 24.63 -5.63
CA ILE A 376 19.00 24.04 -6.83
C ILE A 376 19.02 22.50 -6.80
N LEU A 377 19.06 21.91 -5.60
CA LEU A 377 18.97 20.46 -5.42
C LEU A 377 17.68 19.90 -6.03
N PHE A 378 16.52 20.55 -5.84
CA PHE A 378 15.26 20.09 -6.43
C PHE A 378 15.31 20.12 -7.96
N ARG A 379 15.90 21.18 -8.54
CA ARG A 379 16.08 21.27 -9.99
C ARG A 379 16.96 20.14 -10.52
N LEU A 380 18.07 19.83 -9.84
CA LEU A 380 18.94 18.69 -10.18
C LEU A 380 18.22 17.35 -10.00
N CYS A 381 17.38 17.22 -8.96
CA CYS A 381 16.59 16.03 -8.72
C CYS A 381 15.57 15.79 -9.82
N TRP A 382 14.79 16.79 -10.23
CA TRP A 382 13.82 16.63 -11.31
C TRP A 382 14.49 16.39 -12.65
N ARG A 383 15.59 17.10 -12.94
CA ARG A 383 16.25 17.00 -14.23
C ARG A 383 17.07 15.72 -14.40
N TYR A 384 17.78 15.28 -13.37
CA TYR A 384 18.76 14.19 -13.51
C TYR A 384 18.52 13.05 -12.53
N LEU A 385 18.50 13.33 -11.21
CA LEU A 385 18.56 12.25 -10.21
C LEU A 385 17.32 11.36 -10.24
N THR A 386 16.12 11.94 -10.23
CA THR A 386 14.85 11.18 -10.17
C THR A 386 14.63 10.33 -11.41
N PRO A 387 14.82 10.86 -12.65
CA PRO A 387 14.75 10.02 -13.84
C PRO A 387 15.76 8.86 -13.84
N LEU A 388 16.99 9.11 -13.39
CA LEU A 388 18.07 8.13 -13.40
C LEU A 388 17.85 7.03 -12.35
N VAL A 389 17.44 7.40 -11.13
CA VAL A 389 17.05 6.45 -10.08
C VAL A 389 15.82 5.64 -10.50
N SER A 390 14.78 6.29 -11.02
CA SER A 390 13.56 5.58 -11.46
C SER A 390 13.87 4.59 -12.59
N LEU A 391 14.70 5.01 -13.57
CA LEU A 391 15.10 4.14 -14.68
C LEU A 391 15.98 2.99 -14.21
N GLY A 392 16.95 3.27 -13.32
CA GLY A 392 17.79 2.25 -12.71
C GLY A 392 16.98 1.22 -11.93
N SER A 393 16.06 1.67 -11.06
CA SER A 393 15.15 0.79 -10.32
C SER A 393 14.28 -0.06 -11.25
N PHE A 394 13.73 0.51 -12.33
CA PHE A 394 12.96 -0.24 -13.31
C PHE A 394 13.80 -1.32 -14.02
N ILE A 395 15.00 -0.96 -14.48
CA ILE A 395 15.90 -1.91 -15.16
C ILE A 395 16.31 -3.04 -14.21
N LEU A 396 16.73 -2.71 -12.98
CA LEU A 396 17.14 -3.71 -11.98
C LEU A 396 15.97 -4.64 -11.62
N HIS A 397 14.77 -4.10 -11.42
CA HIS A 397 13.58 -4.90 -11.16
C HIS A 397 13.26 -5.87 -12.32
N MET A 398 13.49 -5.46 -13.58
CA MET A 398 13.33 -6.34 -14.73
C MET A 398 14.41 -7.42 -14.82
N VAL A 399 15.65 -7.08 -14.48
CA VAL A 399 16.80 -8.03 -14.53
C VAL A 399 16.69 -9.07 -13.42
N ASP A 400 16.35 -8.66 -12.21
CA ASP A 400 16.23 -9.54 -11.03
C ASP A 400 14.80 -10.07 -10.82
N TYR A 401 13.98 -10.05 -11.88
CA TYR A 401 12.61 -10.56 -11.85
C TYR A 401 12.58 -12.03 -11.39
N LYS A 402 11.77 -12.30 -10.37
CA LYS A 402 11.50 -13.66 -9.88
C LYS A 402 9.99 -13.93 -9.98
N PRO A 403 9.57 -15.03 -10.60
CA PRO A 403 8.16 -15.40 -10.65
C PRO A 403 7.56 -15.47 -9.23
N LEU A 404 6.32 -14.98 -9.09
CA LEU A 404 5.57 -15.04 -7.85
C LEU A 404 5.44 -16.49 -7.34
N LYS A 405 5.65 -16.69 -6.05
CA LYS A 405 5.43 -17.98 -5.34
C LYS A 405 4.74 -17.72 -4.01
N PHE A 406 3.88 -18.64 -3.59
CA PHE A 406 3.24 -18.57 -2.27
C PHE A 406 3.96 -19.51 -1.29
N ASN A 407 4.41 -18.97 -0.14
CA ASN A 407 5.12 -19.68 0.95
C ASN A 407 6.25 -20.62 0.48
N HIS A 408 6.97 -20.26 -0.59
CA HIS A 408 8.03 -21.04 -1.26
C HIS A 408 7.63 -22.41 -1.86
N TRP A 409 6.55 -23.04 -1.40
CA TRP A 409 6.10 -24.36 -1.87
C TRP A 409 5.15 -24.29 -3.05
N TYR A 410 4.29 -23.28 -3.12
CA TYR A 410 3.30 -23.16 -4.18
C TYR A 410 3.85 -22.38 -5.37
N VAL A 411 3.84 -23.02 -6.53
CA VAL A 411 4.20 -22.43 -7.82
C VAL A 411 2.91 -22.22 -8.60
N TYR A 412 2.68 -20.99 -9.05
CA TYR A 412 1.49 -20.66 -9.83
C TYR A 412 1.53 -21.38 -11.20
N PRO A 413 0.36 -21.76 -11.75
CA PRO A 413 0.27 -22.31 -13.09
C PRO A 413 0.62 -21.25 -14.14
N ASP A 414 1.08 -21.67 -15.33
CA ASP A 414 1.58 -20.76 -16.37
C ASP A 414 0.56 -19.69 -16.79
N TRP A 415 -0.71 -20.06 -16.89
CA TRP A 415 -1.79 -19.12 -17.21
C TRP A 415 -1.92 -17.98 -16.20
N ALA A 416 -1.58 -18.22 -14.92
CA ALA A 416 -1.65 -17.21 -13.89
C ALA A 416 -0.50 -16.20 -14.03
N TYR A 417 0.69 -16.64 -14.45
CA TYR A 417 1.78 -15.71 -14.79
C TYR A 417 1.44 -14.88 -16.03
N GLU A 418 0.84 -15.49 -17.06
CA GLU A 418 0.35 -14.76 -18.23
C GLU A 418 -0.69 -13.71 -17.82
N LEU A 419 -1.66 -14.09 -16.98
CA LEU A 419 -2.65 -13.17 -16.43
C LEU A 419 -1.97 -12.04 -15.65
N GLY A 420 -1.00 -12.36 -14.78
CA GLY A 420 -0.18 -11.39 -14.06
C GLY A 420 0.45 -10.36 -15.00
N TRP A 421 1.19 -10.82 -16.00
CA TRP A 421 1.81 -9.92 -16.98
C TRP A 421 0.82 -9.14 -17.83
N THR A 422 -0.36 -9.70 -18.15
CA THR A 422 -1.41 -8.93 -18.83
C THR A 422 -1.93 -7.79 -17.94
N MET A 423 -2.07 -8.00 -16.62
CA MET A 423 -2.42 -6.95 -15.67
C MET A 423 -1.33 -5.87 -15.61
N ALA A 424 -0.06 -6.25 -15.52
CA ALA A 424 1.06 -5.31 -15.54
C ALA A 424 1.10 -4.50 -16.85
N LEU A 425 0.99 -5.18 -17.99
CA LEU A 425 1.01 -4.55 -19.32
C LEU A 425 -0.22 -3.67 -19.57
N SER A 426 -1.36 -3.96 -18.95
CA SER A 426 -2.58 -3.16 -19.11
C SER A 426 -2.40 -1.71 -18.69
N SER A 427 -1.56 -1.43 -17.67
CA SER A 427 -1.24 -0.06 -17.25
C SER A 427 -0.01 0.50 -17.99
N ILE A 428 1.03 -0.31 -18.21
CA ILE A 428 2.27 0.07 -18.91
C ILE A 428 1.96 0.53 -20.33
N LEU A 429 1.20 -0.26 -21.10
CA LEU A 429 0.93 0.01 -22.51
C LEU A 429 0.05 1.25 -22.74
N LEU A 430 -0.72 1.70 -21.73
CA LEU A 430 -1.52 2.92 -21.85
C LEU A 430 -0.65 4.16 -22.13
N VAL A 431 0.57 4.22 -21.61
CA VAL A 431 1.47 5.37 -21.81
C VAL A 431 1.90 5.50 -23.29
N PRO A 432 2.55 4.49 -23.93
CA PRO A 432 2.94 4.58 -25.33
C PRO A 432 1.73 4.57 -26.28
N LEU A 433 0.67 3.78 -26.02
CA LEU A 433 -0.49 3.74 -26.89
C LEU A 433 -1.22 5.09 -26.94
N TRP A 434 -1.34 5.78 -25.80
CA TRP A 434 -1.90 7.13 -25.78
C TRP A 434 -1.02 8.12 -26.54
N GLY A 435 0.30 8.04 -26.37
CA GLY A 435 1.26 8.86 -27.11
C GLY A 435 1.14 8.68 -28.62
N ILE A 436 1.12 7.44 -29.09
CA ILE A 436 0.95 7.09 -30.51
C ILE A 436 -0.41 7.57 -31.02
N GLY A 437 -1.50 7.29 -30.29
CA GLY A 437 -2.85 7.71 -30.68
C GLY A 437 -2.97 9.23 -30.85
N ARG A 438 -2.37 10.02 -29.95
CA ARG A 438 -2.35 11.50 -30.07
C ARG A 438 -1.57 11.98 -31.29
N ILE A 439 -0.49 11.29 -31.65
CA ILE A 439 0.29 11.61 -32.86
C ILE A 439 -0.48 11.23 -34.12
N CYS A 440 -1.12 10.06 -34.16
CA CYS A 440 -1.87 9.57 -35.32
C CYS A 440 -3.15 10.38 -35.59
N LEU A 441 -3.82 10.86 -34.54
CA LEU A 441 -5.04 11.67 -34.67
C LEU A 441 -4.77 13.17 -34.84
N GLY A 442 -3.52 13.61 -34.68
CA GLY A 442 -3.15 15.00 -34.82
C GLY A 442 -3.18 15.47 -36.27
N THR A 443 -3.85 16.57 -36.54
CA THR A 443 -3.88 17.18 -37.87
C THR A 443 -2.60 17.98 -38.11
N GLY A 444 -1.73 17.52 -39.02
CA GLY A 444 -0.52 18.23 -39.45
C GLY A 444 0.66 17.31 -39.75
N SER A 445 1.84 17.88 -39.98
CA SER A 445 3.08 17.10 -40.11
C SER A 445 3.49 16.49 -38.77
N LEU A 446 4.21 15.35 -38.77
CA LEU A 446 4.69 14.68 -37.55
C LEU A 446 5.43 15.63 -36.60
N LYS A 447 6.26 16.54 -37.13
CA LYS A 447 6.98 17.55 -36.35
C LYS A 447 6.03 18.56 -35.70
N GLN A 448 5.00 19.00 -36.42
CA GLN A 448 4.00 19.93 -35.92
C GLN A 448 3.12 19.29 -34.85
N VAL A 449 2.66 18.06 -35.08
CA VAL A 449 1.82 17.32 -34.12
C VAL A 449 2.59 16.99 -32.85
N SER A 450 3.86 16.56 -32.95
CA SER A 450 4.72 16.31 -31.79
C SER A 450 4.96 17.58 -30.96
N THR A 451 5.27 18.70 -31.64
CA THR A 451 5.48 19.99 -30.96
C THR A 451 4.20 20.48 -30.26
N THR A 452 3.04 20.34 -30.90
CA THR A 452 1.75 20.74 -30.30
C THR A 452 1.37 19.84 -29.14
N SER A 453 1.64 18.54 -29.22
CA SER A 453 1.28 17.56 -28.17
C SER A 453 2.05 17.75 -26.87
N VAL A 454 3.25 18.33 -26.94
CA VAL A 454 4.13 18.61 -25.79
C VAL A 454 3.90 20.01 -25.20
N ARG A 455 3.17 20.89 -25.89
CA ARG A 455 2.92 22.25 -25.37
C ARG A 455 2.00 22.21 -24.15
N PRO A 456 2.44 22.76 -22.99
CA PRO A 456 1.58 22.85 -21.82
C PRO A 456 0.36 23.72 -22.12
N LEU A 457 -0.82 23.29 -21.65
CA LEU A 457 -2.08 24.02 -21.77
C LEU A 457 -2.04 25.42 -21.13
N ILE A 458 -1.15 25.64 -20.17
CA ILE A 458 -0.89 26.95 -19.54
C ILE A 458 -0.45 27.98 -20.58
N ASN A 459 0.37 27.58 -21.56
CA ASN A 459 0.77 28.48 -22.64
C ASN A 459 -0.39 28.78 -23.59
N VAL A 460 -1.34 27.87 -23.77
CA VAL A 460 -2.54 28.10 -24.57
C VAL A 460 -3.51 29.04 -23.84
N LEU A 461 -3.70 28.87 -22.52
CA LEU A 461 -4.56 29.73 -21.70
C LEU A 461 -3.99 31.14 -21.51
N ASN A 462 -2.68 31.29 -21.33
CA ASN A 462 -2.04 32.60 -21.29
C ASN A 462 -2.12 33.29 -22.67
N HIS A 463 -1.97 32.54 -23.76
CA HIS A 463 -2.15 33.10 -25.10
C HIS A 463 -3.61 33.50 -25.39
N ILE A 464 -4.58 32.77 -24.86
CA ILE A 464 -6.02 33.12 -24.94
C ILE A 464 -6.30 34.35 -24.07
N LYS A 465 -5.79 34.41 -22.83
CA LYS A 465 -5.93 35.59 -21.95
C LYS A 465 -5.35 36.86 -22.58
N ILE A 466 -4.15 36.78 -23.15
CA ILE A 466 -3.50 37.91 -23.84
C ILE A 466 -4.31 38.35 -25.08
N VAL A 467 -4.97 37.42 -25.78
CA VAL A 467 -5.83 37.75 -26.94
C VAL A 467 -7.19 38.32 -26.53
N THR A 468 -7.71 37.97 -25.35
CA THR A 468 -8.97 38.53 -24.81
C THR A 468 -8.79 39.84 -24.05
N GLU A 469 -7.63 40.07 -23.41
CA GLU A 469 -7.31 41.33 -22.70
C GLU A 469 -6.67 42.38 -23.64
N GLY A 470 -6.29 41.98 -24.85
CA GLY A 470 -5.83 42.87 -25.93
C GLY A 470 -6.94 43.36 -26.89
N LYS A 471 -8.21 43.29 -26.48
CA LYS A 471 -9.36 43.83 -27.22
C LYS A 471 -10.16 44.82 -26.39
#